data_AF-A0A537Y865-F1
#
_entry.id   AF-A0A537Y865-F1
#
_cell.length_a   1.000
_cell.length_b   1.000
_cell.length_c   1.000
_cell.angle_alpha   90.00
_cell.angle_beta   90.00
_cell.angle_gamma   90.00
#
_symmetry.space_group_name_H-M   'P 1'
#
loop_
_entity.id
_entity.type
_entity.pdbx_description
1 polymer ?
#
loop_
_entity_poly.entity_id
_entity_poly.type
_entity_poly.pdbx_seq_one_letter_code
_entity_poly.pdbx_strand_id
1 'polypeptide(L)'
;MQREEVDRQAVAIILARALAKRLAAAVPPGFSVSSRAGDVVVADGAGTSGGTTLVPLVDQPGDLDENVTTAASAVLNGAQDIVVRHLARWWPSSPDTQSGTIESGADLPLPTATVEGGVLRLWFGDRDRPALELEPIDLAELV
;
A
#
# COMPACT_ATOMS: atom_id res chain seq x y z
N MET A 1 16.48 -28.33 -15.60
CA MET A 1 15.50 -28.01 -14.54
C MET A 1 15.01 -26.61 -14.84
N GLN A 2 13.94 -26.49 -15.64
CA GLN A 2 13.34 -25.20 -15.97
C GLN A 2 12.62 -24.71 -14.70
N ARG A 3 13.08 -23.62 -14.10
CA ARG A 3 12.22 -22.86 -13.17
C ARG A 3 11.04 -22.39 -14.01
N GLU A 4 9.82 -22.71 -13.61
CA GLU A 4 8.64 -22.03 -14.15
C GLU A 4 8.89 -20.52 -14.00
N GLU A 5 8.91 -19.82 -15.13
CA GLU A 5 9.12 -18.39 -15.17
C GLU A 5 7.85 -17.76 -14.58
N VAL A 6 7.96 -17.24 -13.35
CA VAL A 6 6.83 -16.63 -12.65
C VAL A 6 6.27 -15.52 -13.52
N ASP A 7 4.97 -15.58 -13.83
CA ASP A 7 4.27 -14.54 -14.59
C ASP A 7 4.15 -13.28 -13.72
N ARG A 8 5.14 -12.39 -13.83
CA ARG A 8 5.23 -11.15 -13.05
C ARG A 8 4.09 -10.19 -13.31
N GLN A 9 3.50 -10.24 -14.51
CA GLN A 9 2.33 -9.44 -14.83
C GLN A 9 1.10 -9.97 -14.09
N ALA A 10 0.91 -11.29 -14.04
CA ALA A 10 -0.14 -11.90 -13.23
C ALA A 10 0.04 -11.57 -11.73
N VAL A 11 1.27 -11.68 -11.22
CA VAL A 11 1.62 -11.28 -9.83
C VAL A 11 1.22 -9.84 -9.57
N ALA A 12 1.56 -8.90 -10.45
CA ALA A 12 1.22 -7.48 -10.29
C ALA A 12 -0.30 -7.25 -10.24
N ILE A 13 -1.08 -7.95 -11.07
CA ILE A 13 -2.54 -7.85 -11.11
C ILE A 13 -3.15 -8.37 -9.81
N ILE A 14 -2.69 -9.52 -9.33
CA ILE A 14 -3.20 -10.13 -8.10
C ILE A 14 -2.79 -9.29 -6.89
N LEU A 15 -1.55 -8.80 -6.85
CA LEU A 15 -1.03 -7.90 -5.81
C LEU A 15 -1.85 -6.61 -5.73
N ALA A 16 -2.14 -5.97 -6.87
CA ALA A 16 -2.98 -4.78 -6.91
C ALA A 16 -4.36 -5.03 -6.29
N ARG A 17 -4.98 -6.16 -6.62
CA ARG A 17 -6.28 -6.57 -6.04
C ARG A 17 -6.19 -6.81 -4.54
N ALA A 18 -5.16 -7.52 -4.09
CA ALA A 18 -4.93 -7.84 -2.69
C ALA A 18 -4.72 -6.56 -1.85
N LEU A 19 -3.90 -5.64 -2.34
CA LEU A 19 -3.63 -4.34 -1.71
C LEU A 19 -4.88 -3.46 -1.69
N ALA A 20 -5.60 -3.35 -2.81
CA ALA A 20 -6.80 -2.54 -2.88
C ALA A 20 -7.86 -3.00 -1.86
N LYS A 21 -8.05 -4.32 -1.73
CA LYS A 21 -8.98 -4.88 -0.74
C LYS A 21 -8.61 -4.49 0.70
N ARG A 22 -7.33 -4.60 1.06
CA ARG A 22 -6.83 -4.34 2.42
C ARG A 22 -6.86 -2.84 2.75
N LEU A 23 -6.48 -2.01 1.79
CA LEU A 23 -6.58 -0.55 1.93
C LEU A 23 -8.04 -0.08 1.98
N ALA A 24 -8.94 -0.65 1.18
CA ALA A 24 -10.37 -0.27 1.20
C ALA A 24 -11.00 -0.47 2.59
N ALA A 25 -10.52 -1.44 3.37
CA ALA A 25 -10.99 -1.67 4.74
C ALA A 25 -10.42 -0.67 5.77
N ALA A 26 -9.32 0.00 5.44
CA ALA A 26 -8.57 0.84 6.37
C ALA A 26 -8.68 2.36 6.07
N VAL A 27 -8.99 2.73 4.83
CA VAL A 27 -9.18 4.14 4.48
C VAL A 27 -10.38 4.75 5.21
N PRO A 28 -10.34 6.04 5.53
CA PRO A 28 -11.44 6.69 6.23
C PRO A 28 -12.74 6.71 5.41
N PRO A 29 -13.91 6.89 6.05
CA PRO A 29 -15.16 7.11 5.34
C PRO A 29 -15.04 8.28 4.35
N GLY A 30 -15.64 8.11 3.15
CA GLY A 30 -15.55 9.09 2.06
C GLY A 30 -14.45 8.79 1.04
N PHE A 31 -13.58 7.81 1.32
CA PHE A 31 -12.63 7.25 0.35
C PHE A 31 -13.07 5.87 -0.11
N SER A 32 -12.65 5.52 -1.32
CA SER A 32 -12.78 4.19 -1.89
C SER A 32 -11.46 3.78 -2.51
N VAL A 33 -11.14 2.50 -2.40
CA VAL A 33 -9.95 1.92 -3.03
C VAL A 33 -10.40 0.78 -3.94
N SER A 34 -9.89 0.77 -5.16
CA SER A 34 -10.24 -0.21 -6.17
C SER A 34 -8.98 -0.65 -6.94
N SER A 35 -9.07 -1.78 -7.63
CA SER A 35 -7.99 -2.28 -8.47
C SER A 35 -8.48 -2.57 -9.88
N ARG A 36 -7.65 -2.31 -10.89
CA ARG A 36 -7.93 -2.68 -12.28
C ARG A 36 -6.64 -2.98 -13.02
N ALA A 37 -6.52 -4.18 -13.59
CA ALA A 37 -5.41 -4.54 -14.50
C ALA A 37 -3.99 -4.22 -13.97
N GLY A 38 -3.75 -4.40 -12.67
CA GLY A 38 -2.45 -4.07 -12.04
C GLY A 38 -2.33 -2.63 -11.56
N ASP A 39 -3.38 -1.82 -11.67
CA ASP A 39 -3.48 -0.52 -11.02
C ASP A 39 -4.22 -0.64 -9.69
N VAL A 40 -3.78 0.16 -8.70
CA VAL A 40 -4.56 0.49 -7.49
C VAL A 40 -4.97 1.95 -7.59
N VAL A 41 -6.26 2.23 -7.45
CA VAL A 41 -6.83 3.58 -7.52
C VAL A 41 -7.51 3.91 -6.20
N VAL A 42 -7.12 5.03 -5.61
CA VAL A 42 -7.77 5.63 -4.45
C VAL A 42 -8.56 6.84 -4.95
N ALA A 43 -9.86 6.86 -4.66
CA ALA A 43 -10.76 7.94 -5.04
C ALA A 43 -11.49 8.50 -3.81
N ASP A 44 -11.65 9.81 -3.79
CA ASP A 44 -12.56 10.49 -2.87
C ASP A 44 -13.99 10.52 -3.45
N GLY A 45 -14.98 10.79 -2.59
CA GLY A 45 -16.37 10.99 -3.02
C GLY A 45 -16.61 12.29 -3.82
N ALA A 46 -15.58 13.11 -4.03
CA ALA A 46 -15.64 14.40 -4.72
C ALA A 46 -15.09 14.34 -6.17
N GLY A 47 -14.60 13.18 -6.61
CA GLY A 47 -14.09 12.95 -7.97
C GLY A 47 -12.58 13.15 -8.13
N THR A 48 -11.83 13.40 -7.06
CA THR A 48 -10.37 13.32 -7.08
C THR A 48 -9.94 11.88 -6.94
N SER A 49 -9.04 11.44 -7.81
CA SER A 49 -8.41 10.13 -7.70
C SER A 49 -6.92 10.21 -7.98
N GLY A 50 -6.19 9.28 -7.38
CA GLY A 50 -4.82 8.98 -7.74
C GLY A 50 -4.65 7.48 -7.79
N GLY A 51 -3.66 7.03 -8.56
CA GLY A 51 -3.41 5.62 -8.73
C GLY A 51 -1.95 5.29 -8.88
N THR A 52 -1.64 4.03 -8.62
CA THR A 52 -0.31 3.45 -8.74
C THR A 52 -0.41 2.24 -9.67
N THR A 53 0.41 2.22 -10.72
CA THR A 53 0.52 1.09 -11.66
C THR A 53 1.62 0.15 -11.21
N LEU A 54 1.27 -1.09 -10.86
CA LEU A 54 2.21 -2.03 -10.24
C LEU A 54 3.00 -2.86 -11.26
N VAL A 55 2.46 -3.10 -12.46
CA VAL A 55 3.13 -3.91 -13.50
C VAL A 55 4.59 -3.48 -13.73
N PRO A 56 4.91 -2.19 -13.99
CA PRO A 56 6.30 -1.77 -14.21
C PRO A 56 7.16 -1.76 -12.94
N LEU A 57 6.58 -1.92 -11.75
CA LEU A 57 7.32 -2.03 -10.48
C LEU A 57 7.65 -3.50 -10.17
N VAL A 58 6.71 -4.41 -10.44
CA VAL A 58 6.88 -5.85 -10.21
C VAL A 58 7.75 -6.49 -11.30
N ASP A 59 7.61 -6.03 -12.55
CA ASP A 59 8.31 -6.60 -13.72
C ASP A 59 9.78 -6.15 -13.83
N GLN A 60 10.30 -5.37 -12.88
CA GLN A 60 11.67 -4.89 -12.92
C GLN A 60 12.68 -6.05 -12.80
N PRO A 61 13.85 -6.01 -13.46
CA PRO A 61 14.88 -7.02 -13.24
C PRO A 61 15.28 -7.09 -11.76
N GLY A 62 15.47 -8.29 -11.23
CA GLY A 62 15.87 -8.48 -9.83
C GLY A 62 15.02 -9.50 -9.09
N ASP A 63 15.13 -9.46 -7.77
CA ASP A 63 14.39 -10.33 -6.86
C ASP A 63 12.90 -9.93 -6.83
N LEU A 64 12.02 -10.93 -6.90
CA LEU A 64 10.57 -10.68 -6.97
C LEU A 64 10.04 -10.12 -5.66
N ASP A 65 10.56 -10.57 -4.51
CA ASP A 65 10.08 -10.14 -3.20
C ASP A 65 10.47 -8.68 -2.94
N GLU A 66 11.67 -8.27 -3.37
CA GLU A 66 12.11 -6.86 -3.35
C GLU A 66 11.21 -5.97 -4.23
N ASN A 67 10.87 -6.44 -5.44
CA ASN A 67 9.99 -5.71 -6.35
C ASN A 67 8.57 -5.60 -5.81
N VAL A 68 8.02 -6.68 -5.26
CA VAL A 68 6.70 -6.72 -4.60
C VAL A 68 6.68 -5.76 -3.40
N THR A 69 7.74 -5.77 -2.59
CA THR A 69 7.90 -4.85 -1.45
C THR A 69 7.90 -3.39 -1.90
N THR A 70 8.63 -3.08 -2.96
CA THR A 70 8.71 -1.73 -3.55
C THR A 70 7.35 -1.29 -4.09
N ALA A 71 6.68 -2.17 -4.84
CA ALA A 71 5.37 -1.89 -5.40
C ALA A 71 4.32 -1.65 -4.31
N ALA A 72 4.31 -2.47 -3.26
CA ALA A 72 3.41 -2.32 -2.13
C ALA A 72 3.66 -1.01 -1.37
N SER A 73 4.92 -0.67 -1.09
CA SER A 73 5.28 0.59 -0.43
C SER A 73 4.83 1.81 -1.24
N ALA A 74 4.97 1.78 -2.57
CA ALA A 74 4.51 2.84 -3.45
C ALA A 74 2.98 3.04 -3.39
N VAL A 75 2.21 1.94 -3.30
CA VAL A 75 0.75 1.99 -3.17
C VAL A 75 0.33 2.57 -1.82
N LEU A 76 0.96 2.14 -0.72
CA LEU A 76 0.68 2.68 0.62
C LEU A 76 0.95 4.18 0.68
N ASN A 77 2.08 4.62 0.13
CA ASN A 77 2.44 6.03 0.03
C ASN A 77 1.41 6.83 -0.79
N GLY A 78 1.07 6.36 -1.99
CA GLY A 78 0.08 7.02 -2.84
C GLY A 78 -1.29 7.14 -2.18
N ALA A 79 -1.73 6.10 -1.45
CA ALA A 79 -2.98 6.14 -0.70
C ALA A 79 -2.93 7.18 0.43
N GLN A 80 -1.85 7.22 1.21
CA GLN A 80 -1.68 8.21 2.28
C GLN A 80 -1.67 9.64 1.74
N ASP A 81 -0.94 9.90 0.66
CA ASP A 81 -0.88 11.21 0.02
C ASP A 81 -2.27 11.73 -0.37
N ILE A 82 -3.11 10.88 -0.96
CA ILE A 82 -4.47 11.24 -1.39
C ILE A 82 -5.36 11.52 -0.18
N VAL A 83 -5.31 10.65 0.83
CA VAL A 83 -6.14 10.78 2.03
C VAL A 83 -5.76 12.03 2.81
N VAL A 84 -4.47 12.26 3.05
CA VAL A 84 -3.96 13.43 3.78
C VAL A 84 -4.27 14.72 3.03
N ARG A 85 -4.03 14.74 1.71
CA ARG A 85 -4.33 15.90 0.86
C ARG A 85 -5.79 16.31 0.93
N HIS A 86 -6.70 15.34 0.91
CA HIS A 86 -8.14 15.63 0.89
C HIS A 86 -8.69 15.92 2.29
N LEU A 87 -8.28 15.17 3.31
CA LEU A 87 -8.75 15.40 4.68
C LEU A 87 -8.15 16.65 5.33
N ALA A 88 -7.03 17.16 4.80
CA ALA A 88 -6.23 18.23 5.40
C ALA A 88 -5.84 17.94 6.87
N ARG A 89 -5.67 16.65 7.19
CA ARG A 89 -5.18 16.12 8.47
C ARG A 89 -4.42 14.82 8.24
N TRP A 90 -3.59 14.43 9.19
CA TRP A 90 -2.86 13.17 9.12
C TRP A 90 -3.75 11.93 9.03
N TRP A 91 -3.32 11.00 8.18
CA TRP A 91 -3.81 9.64 8.15
C TRP A 91 -2.67 8.67 7.79
N PRO A 92 -2.57 7.51 8.47
CA PRO A 92 -3.23 7.22 9.74
C PRO A 92 -2.74 8.17 10.84
N SER A 93 -3.54 8.39 11.88
CA SER A 93 -3.10 9.16 13.04
C SER A 93 -2.06 8.35 13.82
N SER A 94 -0.93 8.96 14.18
CA SER A 94 0.05 8.29 15.02
C SER A 94 -0.56 8.03 16.41
N PRO A 95 -0.28 6.88 17.05
CA PRO A 95 -0.77 6.59 18.39
C PRO A 95 -0.21 7.56 19.45
N ASP A 96 0.84 8.31 19.11
CA ASP A 96 1.48 9.31 19.95
C ASP A 96 1.05 10.75 19.63
N THR A 97 0.23 10.97 18.60
CA THR A 97 -0.27 12.31 18.27
C THR A 97 -1.17 12.83 19.38
N GLN A 98 -0.72 13.88 20.09
CA GLN A 98 -1.59 14.60 21.03
C GLN A 98 -2.46 15.62 20.29
N SER A 99 -3.69 15.79 20.79
CA SER A 99 -4.63 16.78 20.24
C SER A 99 -4.05 18.19 20.38
N GLY A 100 -3.86 18.90 19.26
CA GLY A 100 -3.31 20.26 19.23
C GLY A 100 -1.83 20.36 18.84
N THR A 101 -1.18 19.25 18.48
CA THR A 101 0.17 19.27 17.89
C THR A 101 0.11 19.87 16.48
N ILE A 102 1.07 20.72 16.10
CA ILE A 102 1.15 21.26 14.74
C ILE A 102 1.58 20.12 13.82
N GLU A 103 0.71 19.77 12.88
CA GLU A 103 0.95 18.70 11.92
C GLU A 103 1.97 19.14 10.85
N SER A 104 3.22 18.67 10.95
CA SER A 104 4.23 18.73 9.88
C SER A 104 4.24 17.46 9.04
N GLY A 105 4.44 17.56 7.72
CA GLY A 105 4.53 16.38 6.85
C GLY A 105 5.67 15.41 7.22
N ALA A 106 6.69 15.87 7.95
CA ALA A 106 7.82 15.05 8.41
C ALA A 106 7.44 14.03 9.50
N ASP A 107 6.33 14.25 10.20
CA ASP A 107 5.88 13.42 11.32
C ASP A 107 4.75 12.44 10.91
N LEU A 108 4.42 12.38 9.61
CA LEU A 108 3.46 11.42 9.07
C LEU A 108 3.98 9.99 9.27
N PRO A 109 3.14 9.06 9.75
CA PRO A 109 3.52 7.65 9.88
C PRO A 109 3.97 7.08 8.53
N LEU A 110 5.25 6.69 8.46
CA LEU A 110 5.88 6.25 7.21
C LEU A 110 5.22 4.96 6.66
N PRO A 111 4.76 4.96 5.40
CA PRO A 111 4.24 3.78 4.76
C PRO A 111 5.36 2.77 4.51
N THR A 112 5.22 1.56 5.04
CA THR A 112 6.26 0.52 4.95
C THR A 112 5.64 -0.82 4.56
N ALA A 113 6.32 -1.53 3.66
CA ALA A 113 6.06 -2.93 3.38
C ALA A 113 7.33 -3.76 3.55
N THR A 114 7.18 -5.04 3.89
CA THR A 114 8.30 -5.99 3.89
C THR A 114 7.82 -7.41 3.64
N VAL A 115 8.64 -8.22 2.96
CA VAL A 115 8.41 -9.66 2.81
C VAL A 115 9.20 -10.41 3.87
N GLU A 116 8.52 -11.21 4.68
CA GLU A 116 9.12 -12.05 5.70
C GLU A 116 8.49 -13.44 5.68
N GLY A 117 9.30 -14.47 5.44
CA GLY A 117 8.83 -15.86 5.44
C GLY A 117 7.73 -16.14 4.40
N GLY A 118 7.78 -15.46 3.24
CA GLY A 118 6.76 -15.59 2.20
C GLY A 118 5.49 -14.79 2.47
N VAL A 119 5.49 -13.89 3.47
CA VAL A 119 4.34 -13.06 3.81
C VAL A 119 4.72 -11.58 3.66
N LEU A 120 3.95 -10.85 2.85
CA LEU A 120 4.05 -9.40 2.71
C LEU A 120 3.27 -8.72 3.85
N ARG A 121 4.02 -8.05 4.73
CA ARG A 121 3.50 -7.22 5.82
C ARG A 121 3.46 -5.76 5.41
N LEU A 122 2.45 -5.04 5.90
CA LEU A 122 2.08 -3.69 5.46
C LEU A 122 1.68 -2.85 6.67
N TRP A 123 2.36 -1.74 6.90
CA TRP A 123 2.02 -0.86 8.02
C TRP A 123 2.41 0.59 7.76
N PHE A 124 1.96 1.47 8.64
CA PHE A 124 2.33 2.88 8.69
C PHE A 124 2.95 3.21 10.05
N GLY A 125 4.10 3.89 10.04
CA GLY A 125 4.82 4.30 11.24
C GLY A 125 5.83 3.25 11.74
N ASP A 126 6.04 3.24 13.06
CA ASP A 126 6.97 2.32 13.71
C ASP A 126 6.47 0.87 13.64
N ARG A 127 7.40 -0.08 13.47
CA ARG A 127 7.07 -1.50 13.32
C ARG A 127 6.56 -2.14 14.61
N ASP A 128 7.13 -1.78 15.76
CA ASP A 128 6.77 -2.37 17.05
C ASP A 128 5.49 -1.72 17.61
N ARG A 129 5.13 -0.52 17.11
CA ARG A 129 3.91 0.19 17.46
C ARG A 129 3.32 0.92 16.25
N PRO A 130 2.73 0.20 15.28
CA PRO A 130 2.23 0.80 14.06
C PRO A 130 1.04 1.71 14.33
N ALA A 131 0.98 2.81 13.59
CA ALA A 131 -0.21 3.67 13.55
C ALA A 131 -1.39 2.99 12.87
N LEU A 132 -1.07 2.14 11.88
CA LEU A 132 -2.01 1.26 11.20
C LEU A 132 -1.23 0.08 10.66
N GLU A 133 -1.68 -1.14 10.95
CA GLU A 133 -1.22 -2.36 10.32
C GLU A 133 -2.36 -2.90 9.45
N LEU A 134 -2.07 -3.26 8.21
CA LEU A 134 -3.04 -3.90 7.32
C LEU A 134 -2.93 -5.42 7.46
N GLU A 135 -4.02 -6.12 7.11
CA GLU A 135 -3.99 -7.58 7.01
C GLU A 135 -2.85 -8.02 6.04
N PRO A 136 -1.98 -8.96 6.44
CA PRO A 136 -0.87 -9.40 5.59
C PRO A 136 -1.35 -10.09 4.31
N ILE A 137 -0.45 -10.21 3.32
CA ILE A 137 -0.68 -10.95 2.07
C ILE A 137 0.29 -12.12 2.02
N ASP A 138 -0.20 -13.35 1.90
CA ASP A 138 0.67 -14.49 1.63
C ASP A 138 1.13 -14.42 0.16
N LEU A 139 2.44 -14.51 -0.10
CA LEU A 139 2.96 -14.45 -1.47
C LEU A 139 2.50 -15.65 -2.31
N ALA A 140 2.10 -16.75 -1.67
CA ALA A 140 1.45 -17.86 -2.36
C ALA A 140 0.07 -17.48 -2.92
N GLU A 141 -0.56 -16.40 -2.46
CA GLU A 141 -1.79 -15.86 -3.09
C GLU A 141 -1.50 -15.22 -4.45
N LEU A 142 -0.24 -14.87 -4.75
CA LEU A 142 0.13 -14.07 -5.92
C LEU A 142 0.55 -14.89 -7.15
N VAL A 143 0.73 -16.21 -7.00
CA VAL A 143 1.26 -17.13 -8.02
C VAL A 143 0.29 -18.24 -8.39
#